data_AF-A0A2R6IXN1-F1
#
_entry.id   AF-A0A2R6IXN1-F1
#
_cell.length_a   1.000
_cell.length_b   1.000
_cell.length_c   1.000
_cell.angle_alpha   90.00
_cell.angle_beta   90.00
_cell.angle_gamma   90.00
#
_symmetry.space_group_name_H-M   'P 1'
#
loop_
_entity.id
_entity.type
_entity.pdbx_description
1 polymer ?
#
loop_
_entity_poly.entity_id
_entity_poly.type
_entity_poly.pdbx_seq_one_letter_code
_entity_poly.pdbx_strand_id
1 'polypeptide(L)'
;MRVLSWNVQGEIGISDKRMQQQLDFLETHAPDIGLFLFQAVDYERTDDDGWGGQLGALQDYLTKHEYSIVHTADWAEELVRSDVQPHTDIEGAHNRCNLIATQWPISRRPLTLRNRGDRKPRGLNYYYSQFPEKILVSEVDISGAPALAPDTLELWNVSIINGANWGEEKLNMLETVYGRIHLQTTKTDLPVVLGGDFNAPKREDADGSIVPHGGGAGQYTGYPDYGDPYYFQDSAGDMTGLKFNQRWQRAEARIFDTDVGEWRLRDVYWAAEESPTASSVEDYTHVLPNGSPARKRLDHVLVSQQFDVKKCELYNAELGSPNALQASDHAPVVTSVQIK
;
A
#
# COMPACT_ATOMS: atom_id res chain seq x y z
N MET A 1 0.00 -5.69 -18.24
CA MET A 1 0.49 -6.27 -16.97
C MET A 1 -0.69 -6.48 -16.04
N ARG A 2 -0.80 -7.66 -15.41
CA ARG A 2 -1.78 -7.87 -14.33
C ARG A 2 -1.12 -7.69 -12.98
N VAL A 3 -1.79 -7.00 -12.07
CA VAL A 3 -1.32 -6.67 -10.72
C VAL A 3 -2.31 -7.26 -9.71
N LEU A 4 -1.80 -7.88 -8.65
CA LEU A 4 -2.57 -8.35 -7.51
C LEU A 4 -2.00 -7.74 -6.23
N SER A 5 -2.84 -7.06 -5.44
CA SER A 5 -2.49 -6.58 -4.10
C SER A 5 -3.31 -7.32 -3.06
N TRP A 6 -2.66 -7.87 -2.03
CA TRP A 6 -3.34 -8.70 -1.02
C TRP A 6 -2.68 -8.63 0.35
N ASN A 7 -3.46 -8.22 1.35
CA ASN A 7 -3.13 -8.50 2.74
C ASN A 7 -3.38 -9.99 3.03
N VAL A 8 -2.33 -10.72 3.42
CA VAL A 8 -2.37 -12.18 3.62
C VAL A 8 -2.51 -12.60 5.08
N GLN A 9 -2.89 -11.67 5.96
CA GLN A 9 -3.31 -11.94 7.35
C GLN A 9 -2.28 -12.70 8.20
N GLY A 10 -1.01 -12.29 8.15
CA GLY A 10 0.06 -12.86 8.96
C GLY A 10 0.12 -12.31 10.39
N GLU A 11 -0.58 -11.22 10.71
CA GLU A 11 -0.48 -10.56 12.02
C GLU A 11 -0.95 -11.40 13.21
N ILE A 12 -1.79 -12.40 12.97
CA ILE A 12 -2.29 -13.36 13.97
C ILE A 12 -1.57 -14.72 13.92
N GLY A 13 -0.44 -14.78 13.21
CA GLY A 13 0.25 -16.02 12.87
C GLY A 13 -0.46 -16.80 11.75
N ILE A 14 0.32 -17.61 11.04
CA ILE A 14 -0.18 -18.45 9.96
C ILE A 14 -0.36 -19.90 10.40
N SER A 15 -1.46 -20.55 9.99
CA SER A 15 -1.61 -22.01 10.15
C SER A 15 -1.33 -22.70 8.82
N ASP A 16 -0.84 -23.95 8.85
CA ASP A 16 -0.59 -24.76 7.65
C ASP A 16 -1.80 -24.80 6.71
N LYS A 17 -3.00 -24.93 7.29
CA LYS A 17 -4.26 -24.93 6.52
C LYS A 17 -4.46 -23.61 5.78
N ARG A 18 -4.30 -22.46 6.46
CA ARG A 18 -4.48 -21.15 5.83
C ARG A 18 -3.40 -20.91 4.79
N MET A 19 -2.15 -21.27 5.07
CA MET A 19 -1.06 -21.18 4.10
C MET A 19 -1.38 -21.98 2.84
N GLN A 20 -1.82 -23.24 2.98
CA GLN A 20 -2.21 -24.06 1.84
C GLN A 20 -3.38 -23.43 1.06
N GLN A 21 -4.39 -22.89 1.76
CA GLN A 21 -5.50 -22.19 1.10
C GLN A 21 -5.03 -20.96 0.31
N GLN A 22 -4.02 -20.22 0.80
CA GLN A 22 -3.43 -19.10 0.08
C GLN A 22 -2.68 -19.56 -1.17
N LEU A 23 -1.85 -20.61 -1.07
CA LEU A 23 -1.13 -21.17 -2.22
C LEU A 23 -2.08 -21.75 -3.27
N ASP A 24 -3.08 -22.53 -2.85
CA ASP A 24 -4.09 -23.11 -3.74
C ASP A 24 -4.89 -22.00 -4.46
N PHE A 25 -5.18 -20.91 -3.76
CA PHE A 25 -5.86 -19.75 -4.34
C PHE A 25 -5.00 -19.08 -5.42
N LEU A 26 -3.72 -18.84 -5.15
CA LEU A 26 -2.79 -18.26 -6.12
C LEU A 26 -2.65 -19.15 -7.35
N GLU A 27 -2.48 -20.45 -7.15
CA GLU A 27 -2.34 -21.42 -8.23
C GLU A 27 -3.59 -21.47 -9.13
N THR A 28 -4.77 -21.41 -8.52
CA THR A 28 -6.04 -21.56 -9.25
C THR A 28 -6.49 -20.27 -9.92
N HIS A 29 -6.29 -19.12 -9.28
CA HIS A 29 -6.94 -17.86 -9.65
C HIS A 29 -5.98 -16.72 -10.02
N ALA A 30 -4.68 -16.89 -9.81
CA ALA A 30 -3.65 -15.90 -10.12
C ALA A 30 -2.47 -16.42 -10.99
N PRO A 31 -2.62 -17.42 -11.89
CA PRO A 31 -1.48 -17.96 -12.63
C PRO A 31 -0.85 -17.00 -13.65
N ASP A 32 -1.58 -15.94 -14.05
CA ASP A 32 -1.19 -14.96 -15.05
C ASP A 32 -0.93 -13.55 -14.47
N ILE A 33 -0.82 -13.43 -13.14
CA ILE A 33 -0.47 -12.17 -12.47
C ILE A 33 1.03 -11.89 -12.66
N GLY A 34 1.38 -10.77 -13.29
CA GLY A 34 2.79 -10.40 -13.50
C GLY A 34 3.45 -9.70 -12.31
N LEU A 35 2.63 -9.16 -11.40
CA LEU A 35 3.07 -8.38 -10.24
C LEU A 35 2.20 -8.65 -9.01
N PHE A 36 2.82 -9.09 -7.93
CA PHE A 36 2.22 -9.28 -6.62
C PHE A 36 2.71 -8.24 -5.62
N LEU A 37 1.78 -7.68 -4.85
CA LEU A 37 2.02 -6.82 -3.70
C LEU A 37 1.37 -7.48 -2.48
N PHE A 38 2.15 -8.18 -1.65
CA PHE A 38 1.64 -8.82 -0.43
C PHE A 38 1.93 -7.98 0.81
N GLN A 39 0.90 -7.78 1.64
CA GLN A 39 0.98 -7.09 2.93
C GLN A 39 0.75 -8.07 4.06
N ALA A 40 1.22 -7.69 5.26
CA ALA A 40 1.07 -8.49 6.47
C ALA A 40 1.57 -9.93 6.31
N VAL A 41 2.70 -10.12 5.62
CA VAL A 41 3.36 -11.42 5.52
C VAL A 41 4.08 -11.68 6.83
N ASP A 42 3.70 -12.76 7.52
CA ASP A 42 4.42 -13.27 8.69
C ASP A 42 5.85 -13.68 8.27
N TYR A 43 6.84 -13.13 8.95
CA TYR A 43 8.26 -13.35 8.65
C TYR A 43 8.99 -14.12 9.75
N GLU A 44 8.29 -14.78 10.67
CA GLU A 44 8.96 -15.61 11.67
C GLU A 44 9.98 -16.58 11.04
N ARG A 45 11.07 -16.84 11.79
CA ARG A 45 12.18 -17.69 11.35
C ARG A 45 12.08 -19.04 12.05
N THR A 46 12.35 -20.11 11.32
CA THR A 46 12.76 -21.38 11.93
C THR A 46 14.26 -21.57 11.77
N ASP A 47 14.86 -22.33 12.69
CA ASP A 47 16.32 -22.56 12.72
C ASP A 47 16.84 -23.32 11.49
N ASP A 48 15.96 -23.99 10.73
CA ASP A 48 16.33 -24.96 9.69
C ASP A 48 16.32 -24.40 8.24
N ASP A 49 15.71 -23.24 7.97
CA ASP A 49 15.49 -22.73 6.59
C ASP A 49 15.64 -21.20 6.41
N GLY A 50 16.02 -20.47 7.44
CA GLY A 50 16.18 -19.02 7.37
C GLY A 50 14.87 -18.29 7.63
N TRP A 51 13.88 -18.38 6.74
CA TRP A 51 12.55 -17.74 6.88
C TRP A 51 11.41 -18.77 6.84
N GLY A 52 11.39 -19.72 7.77
CA GLY A 52 10.35 -20.74 7.84
C GLY A 52 9.00 -20.22 8.34
N GLY A 53 7.94 -20.42 7.56
CA GLY A 53 6.60 -19.89 7.84
C GLY A 53 5.93 -19.35 6.59
N GLN A 54 5.12 -18.29 6.72
CA GLN A 54 4.39 -17.70 5.60
C GLN A 54 5.34 -17.09 4.55
N LEU A 55 6.34 -16.33 4.99
CA LEU A 55 7.31 -15.71 4.09
C LEU A 55 8.08 -16.75 3.26
N GLY A 56 8.65 -17.77 3.90
CA GLY A 56 9.37 -18.84 3.19
C GLY A 56 8.48 -19.59 2.21
N ALA A 57 7.26 -19.97 2.61
CA ALA A 57 6.33 -20.66 1.73
C ALA A 57 5.94 -19.82 0.49
N LEU A 58 5.73 -18.51 0.67
CA LEU A 58 5.51 -17.59 -0.46
C LEU A 58 6.76 -17.44 -1.32
N GLN A 59 7.95 -17.34 -0.71
CA GLN A 59 9.21 -17.24 -1.47
C GLN A 59 9.46 -18.49 -2.32
N ASP A 60 9.23 -19.68 -1.77
CA ASP A 60 9.37 -20.94 -2.48
C ASP A 60 8.38 -21.04 -3.63
N TYR A 61 7.11 -20.70 -3.39
CA TYR A 61 6.08 -20.64 -4.42
C TYR A 61 6.47 -19.67 -5.55
N LEU A 62 6.81 -18.42 -5.21
CA LEU A 62 7.13 -17.39 -6.18
C LEU A 62 8.43 -17.71 -6.96
N THR A 63 9.45 -18.25 -6.29
CA THR A 63 10.71 -18.64 -6.93
C THR A 63 10.49 -19.82 -7.89
N LYS A 64 9.68 -20.81 -7.50
CA LYS A 64 9.28 -21.92 -8.38
C LYS A 64 8.58 -21.44 -9.65
N HIS A 65 7.89 -20.30 -9.57
CA HIS A 65 7.21 -19.67 -10.71
C HIS A 65 8.04 -18.52 -11.33
N GLU A 66 9.35 -18.49 -11.09
CA GLU A 66 10.32 -17.59 -11.72
C GLU A 66 10.11 -16.09 -11.43
N TYR A 67 9.48 -15.74 -10.32
CA TYR A 67 9.37 -14.35 -9.87
C TYR A 67 10.68 -13.88 -9.21
N SER A 68 11.04 -12.62 -9.46
CA SER A 68 12.00 -11.88 -8.65
C SER A 68 11.31 -11.27 -7.44
N ILE A 69 11.93 -11.35 -6.26
CA ILE A 69 11.28 -11.07 -4.97
C ILE A 69 12.10 -10.06 -4.16
N VAL A 70 11.42 -9.11 -3.51
CA VAL A 70 11.97 -8.23 -2.47
C VAL A 70 10.99 -8.10 -1.32
N HIS A 71 11.48 -7.95 -0.09
CA HIS A 71 10.64 -7.82 1.11
C HIS A 71 11.26 -6.89 2.16
N THR A 72 10.56 -6.69 3.28
CA THR A 72 11.01 -5.87 4.43
C THR A 72 11.20 -6.65 5.74
N ALA A 73 11.20 -7.99 5.67
CA ALA A 73 11.38 -8.85 6.85
C ALA A 73 12.63 -8.56 7.69
N ASP A 74 13.75 -8.19 7.05
CA ASP A 74 14.98 -7.80 7.73
C ASP A 74 14.81 -6.52 8.56
N TRP A 75 14.10 -5.52 8.04
CA TRP A 75 13.78 -4.31 8.80
C TRP A 75 12.81 -4.59 9.94
N ALA A 76 11.80 -5.44 9.70
CA ALA A 76 10.84 -5.84 10.72
C ALA A 76 11.54 -6.60 11.88
N GLU A 77 12.44 -7.53 11.57
CA GLU A 77 13.26 -8.26 12.53
C GLU A 77 14.15 -7.32 13.35
N GLU A 78 14.79 -6.34 12.70
CA GLU A 78 15.61 -5.33 13.36
C GLU A 78 14.79 -4.48 14.34
N LEU A 79 13.59 -4.04 13.93
CA LEU A 79 12.71 -3.22 14.76
C LEU A 79 12.16 -4.00 15.97
N VAL A 80 11.73 -5.25 15.79
CA VAL A 80 11.29 -6.13 16.89
C VAL A 80 12.40 -6.35 17.93
N ARG A 81 13.65 -6.44 17.49
CA ARG A 81 14.80 -6.67 18.37
C ARG A 81 15.43 -5.39 18.89
N SER A 82 14.94 -4.23 18.47
CA SER A 82 15.50 -2.95 18.84
C SER A 82 15.36 -2.72 20.34
N ASP A 83 16.45 -2.31 20.99
CA ASP A 83 16.47 -1.82 22.37
C ASP A 83 16.29 -0.28 22.44
N VAL A 84 15.98 0.35 21.31
CA VAL A 84 15.81 1.79 21.17
C VAL A 84 14.34 2.18 21.23
N GLN A 85 14.03 3.20 22.01
CA GLN A 85 12.68 3.80 22.09
C GLN A 85 12.32 4.55 20.79
N PRO A 86 11.06 4.47 20.31
CA PRO A 86 9.91 3.84 20.96
C PRO A 86 9.75 2.34 20.66
N HIS A 87 10.58 1.73 19.82
CA HIS A 87 10.39 0.36 19.31
C HIS A 87 10.36 -0.70 20.42
N THR A 88 11.06 -0.48 21.52
CA THR A 88 10.99 -1.33 22.72
C THR A 88 9.59 -1.43 23.33
N ASP A 89 8.74 -0.42 23.15
CA ASP A 89 7.37 -0.37 23.67
C ASP A 89 6.32 -0.75 22.61
N ILE A 90 6.74 -1.08 21.38
CA ILE A 90 5.86 -1.47 20.28
C ILE A 90 5.75 -3.00 20.25
N GLU A 91 4.83 -3.55 21.04
CA GLU A 91 4.58 -4.99 21.06
C GLU A 91 3.75 -5.46 19.85
N GLY A 92 4.19 -6.52 19.17
CA GLY A 92 3.42 -7.26 18.15
C GLY A 92 3.13 -6.52 16.85
N ALA A 93 3.39 -5.22 16.73
CA ALA A 93 3.10 -4.49 15.49
C ALA A 93 4.18 -4.66 14.41
N HIS A 94 5.41 -5.02 14.80
CA HIS A 94 6.52 -5.26 13.89
C HIS A 94 6.68 -6.74 13.48
N ASN A 95 5.73 -7.63 13.79
CA ASN A 95 5.80 -9.08 13.49
C ASN A 95 5.45 -9.47 12.04
N ARG A 96 5.37 -8.50 11.13
CA ARG A 96 4.99 -8.72 9.73
C ARG A 96 5.79 -7.82 8.79
N CYS A 97 5.91 -8.26 7.55
CA CYS A 97 6.59 -7.53 6.48
C CYS A 97 5.71 -7.38 5.24
N ASN A 98 6.19 -6.56 4.31
CA ASN A 98 5.65 -6.47 2.96
C ASN A 98 6.56 -7.22 2.00
N LEU A 99 5.97 -7.84 0.98
CA LEU A 99 6.68 -8.55 -0.08
C LEU A 99 6.17 -8.08 -1.44
N ILE A 100 7.09 -7.81 -2.37
CA ILE A 100 6.78 -7.60 -3.78
C ILE A 100 7.42 -8.73 -4.59
N ALA A 101 6.66 -9.29 -5.51
CA ALA A 101 7.16 -10.26 -6.47
C ALA A 101 6.73 -9.91 -7.88
N THR A 102 7.64 -9.99 -8.85
CA THR A 102 7.38 -9.62 -10.24
C THR A 102 8.08 -10.56 -11.21
N GLN A 103 7.55 -10.73 -12.42
CA GLN A 103 8.20 -11.51 -13.49
C GLN A 103 9.47 -10.84 -14.04
N TRP A 104 9.77 -9.63 -13.59
CA TRP A 104 10.89 -8.82 -14.02
C TRP A 104 11.89 -8.60 -12.87
N PRO A 105 13.17 -8.35 -13.16
CA PRO A 105 14.15 -8.02 -12.15
C PRO A 105 13.71 -6.83 -11.30
N ILE A 106 13.82 -6.98 -9.98
CA ILE A 106 13.38 -5.97 -9.00
C ILE A 106 14.46 -5.74 -7.96
N SER A 107 14.59 -4.48 -7.54
CA SER A 107 15.47 -4.07 -6.45
C SER A 107 14.74 -3.19 -5.45
N ARG A 108 14.94 -3.44 -4.15
CA ARG A 108 14.39 -2.60 -3.08
C ARG A 108 15.17 -1.29 -3.03
N ARG A 109 14.47 -0.15 -3.02
CA ARG A 109 15.09 1.16 -2.79
C ARG A 109 15.44 1.32 -1.31
N PRO A 110 16.67 1.73 -0.96
CA PRO A 110 17.08 1.89 0.43
C PRO A 110 16.38 3.08 1.11
N LEU A 111 16.15 2.95 2.43
CA LEU A 111 15.70 4.06 3.29
C LEU A 111 16.76 5.17 3.32
N THR A 112 16.34 6.44 3.31
CA THR A 112 17.27 7.54 3.63
C THR A 112 16.65 8.63 4.51
N LEU A 113 17.04 8.68 5.78
CA LEU A 113 16.55 9.68 6.73
C LEU A 113 17.20 11.07 6.56
N ARG A 114 17.94 11.32 5.46
CA ARG A 114 18.70 12.57 5.27
C ARG A 114 17.79 13.73 4.86
N ASN A 115 17.75 14.79 5.67
CA ASN A 115 17.15 16.09 5.34
C ASN A 115 18.24 17.16 5.05
N ARG A 116 17.84 18.32 4.53
CA ARG A 116 18.72 19.46 4.20
C ARG A 116 19.01 20.37 5.40
N GLY A 117 18.47 20.07 6.59
CA GLY A 117 18.58 20.92 7.78
C GLY A 117 17.62 22.12 7.81
N ASP A 118 16.91 22.40 6.72
CA ASP A 118 15.81 23.39 6.60
C ASP A 118 14.43 22.73 6.71
N ARG A 119 14.38 21.52 7.28
CA ARG A 119 13.22 20.61 7.31
C ARG A 119 12.79 20.10 5.93
N LYS A 120 13.45 20.47 4.83
CA LYS A 120 13.19 19.91 3.51
C LYS A 120 14.02 18.66 3.26
N PRO A 121 13.49 17.64 2.58
CA PRO A 121 14.23 16.41 2.33
C PRO A 121 15.45 16.65 1.40
N ARG A 122 16.59 15.98 1.66
CA ARG A 122 17.79 16.04 0.78
C ARG A 122 17.57 15.29 -0.53
N GLY A 123 16.75 14.24 -0.49
CA GLY A 123 16.33 13.41 -1.62
C GLY A 123 14.95 12.78 -1.36
N LEU A 124 14.51 11.89 -2.25
CA LEU A 124 13.13 11.39 -2.26
C LEU A 124 12.77 10.39 -1.15
N ASN A 125 13.66 10.00 -0.20
CA ASN A 125 13.41 8.84 0.70
C ASN A 125 13.26 9.17 2.20
N TYR A 126 12.62 10.29 2.56
CA TYR A 126 12.35 10.65 3.96
C TYR A 126 11.16 9.85 4.55
N TYR A 127 11.23 9.44 5.83
CA TYR A 127 10.16 8.73 6.55
C TYR A 127 9.78 9.43 7.86
N TYR A 128 8.48 9.69 8.07
CA TYR A 128 7.97 10.27 9.32
C TYR A 128 7.28 9.25 10.23
N SER A 129 7.52 7.94 10.07
CA SER A 129 6.84 6.89 10.86
C SER A 129 7.81 5.96 11.57
N GLN A 130 7.35 5.42 12.68
CA GLN A 130 7.98 4.33 13.43
C GLN A 130 7.75 2.95 12.78
N PHE A 131 6.99 2.87 11.67
CA PHE A 131 6.71 1.64 10.92
C PHE A 131 7.29 1.64 9.49
N PRO A 132 8.60 1.89 9.29
CA PRO A 132 9.18 1.97 7.96
C PRO A 132 9.15 0.63 7.20
N GLU A 133 9.11 -0.51 7.90
CA GLU A 133 8.99 -1.85 7.33
C GLU A 133 7.66 -2.08 6.59
N LYS A 134 6.64 -1.28 6.89
CA LYS A 134 5.33 -1.36 6.26
C LYS A 134 5.22 -0.55 4.97
N ILE A 135 6.31 0.04 4.49
CA ILE A 135 6.36 0.81 3.24
C ILE A 135 7.56 0.29 2.44
N LEU A 136 7.27 -0.63 1.51
CA LEU A 136 8.26 -1.22 0.62
C LEU A 136 8.24 -0.48 -0.72
N VAL A 137 9.34 0.21 -1.02
CA VAL A 137 9.54 0.89 -2.30
C VAL A 137 10.61 0.16 -3.10
N SER A 138 10.31 -0.10 -4.36
CA SER A 138 11.18 -0.88 -5.24
C SER A 138 11.19 -0.32 -6.65
N GLU A 139 12.26 -0.63 -7.37
CA GLU A 139 12.42 -0.33 -8.78
C GLU A 139 12.45 -1.64 -9.56
N VAL A 140 11.67 -1.71 -10.63
CA VAL A 140 11.59 -2.87 -11.52
C VAL A 140 12.18 -2.50 -12.87
N ASP A 141 13.12 -3.32 -13.33
CA ASP A 141 13.69 -3.24 -14.68
C ASP A 141 12.79 -4.01 -15.64
N ILE A 142 12.06 -3.27 -16.47
CA ILE A 142 11.16 -3.82 -17.49
C ILE A 142 11.72 -3.61 -18.90
N SER A 143 13.00 -3.25 -19.06
CA SER A 143 13.65 -3.06 -20.37
C SER A 143 13.64 -4.34 -21.22
N GLY A 144 13.57 -5.51 -20.57
CA GLY A 144 13.43 -6.82 -21.21
C GLY A 144 12.03 -7.15 -21.71
N ALA A 145 11.04 -6.28 -21.47
CA ALA A 145 9.64 -6.48 -21.83
C ALA A 145 9.21 -5.46 -22.90
N PRO A 146 9.50 -5.70 -24.20
CA PRO A 146 9.30 -4.73 -25.28
C PRO A 146 7.85 -4.29 -25.50
N ALA A 147 6.88 -4.94 -24.85
CA ALA A 147 5.49 -4.51 -24.82
C ALA A 147 5.21 -3.38 -23.79
N LEU A 148 6.19 -3.00 -22.98
CA LEU A 148 6.12 -1.96 -21.95
C LEU A 148 7.08 -0.82 -22.34
N ALA A 149 6.56 0.40 -22.48
CA ALA A 149 7.28 1.52 -23.08
C ALA A 149 8.33 2.24 -22.19
N PRO A 150 8.33 2.17 -20.84
CA PRO A 150 9.48 2.58 -20.06
C PRO A 150 10.38 1.37 -19.77
N ASP A 151 11.68 1.62 -19.60
CA ASP A 151 12.63 0.59 -19.13
C ASP A 151 12.48 0.31 -17.62
N THR A 152 11.77 1.18 -16.89
CA THR A 152 11.72 1.14 -15.44
C THR A 152 10.36 1.54 -14.88
N LEU A 153 9.95 0.86 -13.82
CA LEU A 153 8.73 1.09 -13.06
C LEU A 153 9.08 1.24 -11.57
N GLU A 154 8.49 2.23 -10.89
CA GLU A 154 8.55 2.30 -9.43
C GLU A 154 7.31 1.64 -8.81
N LEU A 155 7.56 0.76 -7.84
CA LEU A 155 6.53 0.05 -7.10
C LEU A 155 6.52 0.46 -5.64
N TRP A 156 5.32 0.64 -5.12
CA TRP A 156 5.06 0.89 -3.71
C TRP A 156 4.09 -0.14 -3.18
N ASN A 157 4.52 -0.87 -2.16
CA ASN A 157 3.69 -1.79 -1.39
C ASN A 157 3.58 -1.27 0.05
N VAL A 158 2.37 -0.86 0.45
CA VAL A 158 2.10 -0.24 1.76
C VAL A 158 1.17 -1.08 2.63
N SER A 159 1.43 -1.09 3.92
CA SER A 159 0.54 -1.65 4.96
C SER A 159 0.32 -0.59 6.04
N ILE A 160 -0.50 0.41 5.73
CA ILE A 160 -0.76 1.53 6.62
C ILE A 160 -1.40 1.01 7.91
N ILE A 161 -0.85 1.39 9.06
CA ILE A 161 -1.36 0.92 10.34
C ILE A 161 -2.79 1.41 10.59
N ASN A 162 -3.61 0.57 11.22
CA ASN A 162 -4.93 0.97 11.67
C ASN A 162 -4.80 2.13 12.68
N GLY A 163 -5.59 3.19 12.49
CA GLY A 163 -5.54 4.36 13.37
C GLY A 163 -6.17 4.19 14.75
N ALA A 164 -6.84 3.07 15.02
CA ALA A 164 -7.24 2.71 16.38
C ALA A 164 -5.97 2.59 17.25
N ASN A 165 -5.81 3.50 18.21
CA ASN A 165 -4.62 3.69 19.08
C ASN A 165 -3.34 4.22 18.38
N TRP A 166 -3.23 4.12 17.06
CA TRP A 166 -2.06 4.58 16.29
C TRP A 166 -2.39 5.74 15.36
N GLY A 167 -3.30 6.62 15.76
CA GLY A 167 -3.79 7.71 14.91
C GLY A 167 -2.67 8.59 14.34
N GLU A 168 -1.70 8.98 15.18
CA GLU A 168 -0.54 9.78 14.76
C GLU A 168 0.32 9.03 13.74
N GLU A 169 0.61 7.75 13.98
CA GLU A 169 1.45 6.93 13.10
C GLU A 169 0.75 6.63 11.76
N LYS A 170 -0.57 6.41 11.76
CA LYS A 170 -1.35 6.32 10.53
C LYS A 170 -1.19 7.58 9.66
N LEU A 171 -1.30 8.78 10.26
CA LEU A 171 -1.13 10.03 9.53
C LEU A 171 0.29 10.20 9.00
N ASN A 172 1.27 9.95 9.85
CA ASN A 172 2.68 9.97 9.51
C ASN A 172 2.99 9.07 8.28
N MET A 173 2.42 7.86 8.23
CA MET A 173 2.57 6.95 7.10
C MET A 173 1.89 7.49 5.82
N LEU A 174 0.62 7.89 5.90
CA LEU A 174 -0.14 8.40 4.75
C LEU A 174 0.52 9.66 4.16
N GLU A 175 0.98 10.58 5.00
CA GLU A 175 1.65 11.81 4.58
C GLU A 175 3.06 11.54 4.02
N THR A 176 3.76 10.53 4.57
CA THR A 176 5.03 10.06 3.99
C THR A 176 4.80 9.52 2.58
N VAL A 177 3.81 8.66 2.39
CA VAL A 177 3.46 8.07 1.08
C VAL A 177 3.06 9.17 0.09
N TYR A 178 2.13 10.05 0.47
CA TYR A 178 1.68 11.16 -0.36
C TYR A 178 2.85 12.08 -0.76
N GLY A 179 3.63 12.55 0.22
CA GLY A 179 4.71 13.50 -0.01
C GLY A 179 5.79 12.92 -0.93
N ARG A 180 6.15 11.65 -0.75
CA ARG A 180 7.16 11.00 -1.60
C ARG A 180 6.66 10.74 -3.00
N ILE A 181 5.44 10.24 -3.17
CA ILE A 181 4.88 9.99 -4.51
C ILE A 181 4.64 11.29 -5.25
N HIS A 182 4.16 12.34 -4.58
CA HIS A 182 4.05 13.65 -5.20
C HIS A 182 5.41 14.14 -5.70
N LEU A 183 6.46 14.07 -4.87
CA LEU A 183 7.79 14.49 -5.28
C LEU A 183 8.36 13.61 -6.40
N GLN A 184 8.06 12.30 -6.40
CA GLN A 184 8.44 11.38 -7.48
C GLN A 184 7.75 11.81 -8.78
N THR A 185 6.42 11.84 -8.79
CA THR A 185 5.60 12.14 -10.00
C THR A 185 5.76 13.56 -10.54
N THR A 186 6.26 14.50 -9.74
CA THR A 186 6.56 15.87 -10.19
C THR A 186 8.01 16.08 -10.63
N LYS A 187 8.94 15.20 -10.23
CA LYS A 187 10.38 15.35 -10.53
C LYS A 187 10.92 14.26 -11.45
N THR A 188 10.18 13.19 -11.67
CA THR A 188 10.54 12.07 -12.52
C THR A 188 9.36 11.73 -13.42
N ASP A 189 9.66 11.19 -14.60
CA ASP A 189 8.65 10.67 -15.52
C ASP A 189 8.40 9.16 -15.31
N LEU A 190 8.99 8.57 -14.26
CA LEU A 190 8.86 7.15 -13.97
C LEU A 190 7.40 6.82 -13.64
N PRO A 191 6.80 5.82 -14.33
CA PRO A 191 5.49 5.33 -13.94
C PRO A 191 5.51 4.74 -12.54
N VAL A 192 4.39 4.86 -11.83
CA VAL A 192 4.24 4.42 -10.44
C VAL A 192 3.04 3.51 -10.33
N VAL A 193 3.22 2.35 -9.69
CA VAL A 193 2.14 1.54 -9.12
C VAL A 193 2.28 1.59 -7.61
N LEU A 194 1.25 2.06 -6.93
CA LEU A 194 1.13 2.05 -5.49
C LEU A 194 -0.02 1.13 -5.11
N GLY A 195 0.24 0.09 -4.32
CA GLY A 195 -0.83 -0.74 -3.80
C GLY A 195 -0.59 -1.19 -2.37
N GLY A 196 -1.65 -1.74 -1.78
CA GLY A 196 -1.61 -2.38 -0.49
C GLY A 196 -2.81 -2.07 0.37
N ASP A 197 -2.68 -2.38 1.67
CA ASP A 197 -3.70 -2.12 2.68
C ASP A 197 -3.45 -0.72 3.26
N PHE A 198 -4.39 0.20 2.99
CA PHE A 198 -4.32 1.57 3.47
C PHE A 198 -5.04 1.77 4.80
N ASN A 199 -5.78 0.78 5.29
CA ASN A 199 -6.71 0.94 6.41
C ASN A 199 -7.61 2.18 6.24
N ALA A 200 -7.90 2.56 5.00
CA ALA A 200 -8.58 3.79 4.58
C ALA A 200 -9.10 3.62 3.15
N PRO A 201 -10.14 4.37 2.75
CA PRO A 201 -10.91 5.33 3.54
C PRO A 201 -11.92 4.64 4.49
N LYS A 202 -12.79 5.42 5.16
CA LYS A 202 -13.85 4.83 5.99
C LYS A 202 -14.94 4.18 5.13
N ARG A 203 -15.29 4.85 4.05
CA ARG A 203 -16.31 4.44 3.07
C ARG A 203 -16.08 5.19 1.77
N GLU A 204 -16.51 4.58 0.68
CA GLU A 204 -16.64 5.23 -0.62
C GLU A 204 -18.07 5.05 -1.11
N ASP A 205 -18.65 6.12 -1.63
CA ASP A 205 -20.01 6.11 -2.16
C ASP A 205 -20.00 5.73 -3.65
N ALA A 206 -21.16 5.34 -4.19
CA ALA A 206 -21.27 4.81 -5.55
C ALA A 206 -20.93 5.84 -6.66
N ASP A 207 -20.83 7.12 -6.31
CA ASP A 207 -20.37 8.19 -7.20
C ASP A 207 -18.85 8.40 -7.17
N GLY A 208 -18.11 7.56 -6.44
CA GLY A 208 -16.67 7.69 -6.25
C GLY A 208 -16.26 8.66 -5.15
N SER A 209 -17.22 9.29 -4.45
CA SER A 209 -16.89 10.20 -3.36
C SER A 209 -16.32 9.47 -2.15
N ILE A 210 -15.28 10.08 -1.56
CA ILE A 210 -14.51 9.50 -0.46
C ILE A 210 -15.02 10.05 0.87
N VAL A 211 -15.37 9.15 1.80
CA VAL A 211 -15.66 9.49 3.20
C VAL A 211 -14.47 9.08 4.06
N PRO A 212 -13.63 10.03 4.52
CA PRO A 212 -12.49 9.71 5.37
C PRO A 212 -12.91 9.41 6.81
N HIS A 213 -12.07 8.70 7.55
CA HIS A 213 -12.29 8.44 8.99
C HIS A 213 -12.35 9.72 9.84
N GLY A 214 -11.70 10.80 9.40
CA GLY A 214 -11.71 12.08 10.10
C GLY A 214 -12.93 12.97 9.90
N GLY A 215 -13.77 12.66 8.89
CA GLY A 215 -14.96 13.45 8.53
C GLY A 215 -14.65 14.82 7.90
N GLY A 216 -15.33 15.16 6.80
CA GLY A 216 -15.31 16.49 6.18
C GLY A 216 -13.97 16.91 5.57
N ALA A 217 -13.68 16.50 4.32
CA ALA A 217 -12.48 16.88 3.59
C ALA A 217 -12.52 18.32 3.01
N GLY A 218 -13.73 18.85 2.73
CA GLY A 218 -13.92 20.04 1.91
C GLY A 218 -13.58 21.40 2.53
N GLN A 219 -13.11 21.48 3.78
CA GLN A 219 -12.82 22.77 4.43
C GLN A 219 -11.37 23.24 4.27
N TYR A 220 -10.49 22.42 3.67
CA TYR A 220 -9.07 22.70 3.71
C TYR A 220 -8.30 22.27 2.45
N THR A 221 -8.29 23.14 1.44
CA THR A 221 -7.55 22.99 0.18
C THR A 221 -6.10 23.54 0.24
N GLY A 222 -5.65 23.96 1.43
CA GLY A 222 -4.30 24.52 1.63
C GLY A 222 -3.19 23.46 1.51
N TYR A 223 -2.23 23.77 0.64
CA TYR A 223 -0.98 23.06 0.33
C TYR A 223 -0.32 22.43 1.58
N PRO A 224 0.11 21.15 1.56
CA PRO A 224 1.21 20.76 2.44
C PRO A 224 2.53 21.34 1.88
N ASP A 225 3.30 22.03 2.73
CA ASP A 225 4.70 22.31 2.40
C ASP A 225 5.50 21.00 2.45
N TYR A 226 6.27 20.74 1.40
CA TYR A 226 6.99 19.49 1.20
C TYR A 226 8.16 19.38 2.18
N GLY A 227 8.03 18.47 3.14
CA GLY A 227 9.08 18.16 4.11
C GLY A 227 8.69 18.37 5.56
N ASP A 228 7.49 18.86 5.86
CA ASP A 228 6.99 18.85 7.23
C ASP A 228 5.47 18.62 7.24
N PRO A 229 5.00 17.39 7.52
CA PRO A 229 3.57 17.09 7.54
C PRO A 229 2.78 17.93 8.55
N TYR A 230 3.47 18.57 9.49
CA TYR A 230 2.88 19.38 10.53
C TYR A 230 2.61 20.82 10.10
N TYR A 231 2.95 21.27 8.89
CA TYR A 231 2.78 22.68 8.49
C TYR A 231 2.11 22.85 7.13
N PHE A 232 1.39 23.96 6.97
CA PHE A 232 0.87 24.43 5.70
C PHE A 232 1.20 25.91 5.51
N GLN A 233 1.29 26.32 4.25
CA GLN A 233 1.39 27.72 3.87
C GLN A 233 -0.02 28.27 3.62
N ASP A 234 -0.40 29.33 4.32
CA ASP A 234 -1.68 29.99 4.09
C ASP A 234 -1.65 30.90 2.84
N SER A 235 -2.79 31.52 2.51
CA SER A 235 -2.90 32.41 1.35
C SER A 235 -2.04 33.67 1.44
N ALA A 236 -1.56 34.04 2.64
CA ALA A 236 -0.64 35.16 2.85
C ALA A 236 0.83 34.73 2.72
N GLY A 237 1.10 33.43 2.61
CA GLY A 237 2.43 32.87 2.55
C GLY A 237 3.00 32.47 3.90
N ASP A 238 2.22 32.58 4.99
CA ASP A 238 2.67 32.29 6.35
C ASP A 238 2.57 30.79 6.67
N MET A 239 3.58 30.29 7.39
CA MET A 239 3.65 28.89 7.80
C MET A 239 2.91 28.67 9.11
N THR A 240 1.82 27.89 9.06
CA THR A 240 1.01 27.55 10.23
C THR A 240 1.02 26.06 10.48
N GLY A 241 1.15 25.67 11.75
CA GLY A 241 1.09 24.27 12.16
C GLY A 241 -0.33 23.69 12.03
N LEU A 242 -0.46 22.52 11.39
CA LEU A 242 -1.70 21.75 11.38
C LEU A 242 -1.89 21.05 12.72
N LYS A 243 -3.08 21.19 13.29
CA LYS A 243 -3.51 20.38 14.43
C LYS A 243 -3.76 18.94 13.98
N PHE A 244 -3.62 18.00 14.91
CA PHE A 244 -3.90 16.57 14.68
C PHE A 244 -5.23 16.34 13.95
N ASN A 245 -6.32 16.96 14.42
CA ASN A 245 -7.64 16.79 13.81
C ASN A 245 -7.68 17.27 12.35
N GLN A 246 -6.96 18.34 12.00
CA GLN A 246 -6.90 18.85 10.64
C GLN A 246 -6.11 17.92 9.72
N ARG A 247 -5.00 17.33 10.20
CA ARG A 247 -4.27 16.28 9.47
C ARG A 247 -5.14 15.04 9.27
N TRP A 248 -5.83 14.61 10.33
CA TRP A 248 -6.74 13.46 10.34
C TRP A 248 -7.87 13.57 9.32
N GLN A 249 -8.42 14.77 9.12
CA GLN A 249 -9.46 15.04 8.13
C GLN A 249 -8.95 14.98 6.68
N ARG A 250 -7.65 15.20 6.45
CA ARG A 250 -7.06 15.39 5.11
C ARG A 250 -6.27 14.19 4.60
N ALA A 251 -5.60 13.44 5.47
CA ALA A 251 -4.57 12.49 5.05
C ALA A 251 -5.12 11.42 4.09
N GLU A 252 -6.30 10.87 4.37
CA GLU A 252 -6.95 9.89 3.48
C GLU A 252 -7.43 10.55 2.18
N ALA A 253 -8.02 11.75 2.25
CA ALA A 253 -8.50 12.48 1.07
C ALA A 253 -7.35 12.83 0.12
N ARG A 254 -6.17 13.23 0.62
CA ARG A 254 -5.00 13.50 -0.23
C ARG A 254 -4.53 12.31 -1.04
N ILE A 255 -4.79 11.09 -0.55
CA ILE A 255 -4.55 9.87 -1.30
C ILE A 255 -5.70 9.67 -2.29
N PHE A 256 -6.93 9.49 -1.82
CA PHE A 256 -8.00 8.93 -2.66
C PHE A 256 -8.83 9.94 -3.45
N ASP A 257 -8.87 11.20 -3.01
CA ASP A 257 -9.68 12.25 -3.64
C ASP A 257 -8.82 13.05 -4.63
N THR A 258 -9.13 12.90 -5.93
CA THR A 258 -8.39 13.57 -7.01
C THR A 258 -8.55 15.09 -7.03
N ASP A 259 -9.60 15.62 -6.40
CA ASP A 259 -9.80 17.07 -6.28
C ASP A 259 -8.97 17.66 -5.12
N VAL A 260 -8.46 16.81 -4.22
CA VAL A 260 -7.64 17.20 -3.07
C VAL A 260 -6.16 16.86 -3.25
N GLY A 261 -5.83 15.71 -3.85
CA GLY A 261 -4.45 15.24 -4.02
C GLY A 261 -3.79 15.72 -5.32
N GLU A 262 -2.60 16.32 -5.24
CA GLU A 262 -1.86 16.83 -6.43
C GLU A 262 -0.84 15.82 -7.01
N TRP A 263 -0.83 14.59 -6.49
CA TRP A 263 0.13 13.53 -6.76
C TRP A 263 -0.11 12.70 -8.04
N ARG A 264 -1.16 13.04 -8.82
CA ARG A 264 -1.45 12.48 -10.16
C ARG A 264 -1.55 10.95 -10.23
N LEU A 265 -1.97 10.30 -9.15
CA LEU A 265 -2.38 8.90 -9.18
C LEU A 265 -3.89 8.78 -9.36
N ARG A 266 -4.34 7.63 -9.90
CA ARG A 266 -5.75 7.27 -10.01
C ARG A 266 -5.96 5.90 -9.38
N ASP A 267 -7.00 5.76 -8.58
CA ASP A 267 -7.44 4.46 -8.08
C ASP A 267 -7.96 3.61 -9.24
N VAL A 268 -7.40 2.41 -9.41
CA VAL A 268 -7.74 1.52 -10.53
C VAL A 268 -9.19 1.04 -10.47
N TYR A 269 -9.79 0.97 -9.27
CA TYR A 269 -11.18 0.56 -9.12
C TYR A 269 -12.14 1.53 -9.81
N TRP A 270 -11.89 2.83 -9.67
CA TRP A 270 -12.68 3.89 -10.27
C TRP A 270 -12.26 4.23 -11.71
N ALA A 271 -11.00 4.00 -12.06
CA ALA A 271 -10.44 4.40 -13.36
C ALA A 271 -10.50 3.31 -14.44
N ALA A 272 -10.82 2.06 -14.11
CA ALA A 272 -10.86 0.96 -15.06
C ALA A 272 -11.99 1.10 -16.09
N GLU A 273 -11.71 0.69 -17.33
CA GLU A 273 -12.74 0.53 -18.38
C GLU A 273 -13.79 -0.52 -17.98
N GLU A 274 -13.36 -1.60 -17.33
CA GLU A 274 -14.19 -2.66 -16.78
C GLU A 274 -14.03 -2.76 -15.26
N SER A 275 -14.99 -2.22 -14.50
CA SER A 275 -15.06 -2.33 -13.04
C SER A 275 -16.52 -2.28 -12.56
N PRO A 276 -16.88 -2.91 -11.42
CA PRO A 276 -18.22 -2.78 -10.85
C PRO A 276 -18.62 -1.35 -10.49
N THR A 277 -17.66 -0.50 -10.10
CA THR A 277 -17.91 0.90 -9.68
C THR A 277 -19.02 1.03 -8.63
N ALA A 278 -18.99 0.16 -7.61
CA ALA A 278 -19.98 0.13 -6.54
C ALA A 278 -19.48 0.83 -5.27
N SER A 279 -20.37 1.11 -4.32
CA SER A 279 -19.98 1.61 -3.01
C SER A 279 -19.12 0.59 -2.27
N SER A 280 -18.17 1.05 -1.45
CA SER A 280 -17.26 0.19 -0.67
C SER A 280 -17.96 -0.71 0.37
N VAL A 281 -19.27 -0.59 0.56
CA VAL A 281 -20.08 -1.47 1.42
C VAL A 281 -20.76 -2.61 0.64
N GLU A 282 -20.86 -2.46 -0.67
CA GLU A 282 -21.42 -3.46 -1.59
C GLU A 282 -20.29 -4.29 -2.21
N ASP A 283 -19.20 -3.64 -2.60
CA ASP A 283 -18.01 -4.28 -3.14
C ASP A 283 -16.78 -3.87 -2.31
N TYR A 284 -16.23 -4.84 -1.57
CA TYR A 284 -15.35 -4.58 -0.43
C TYR A 284 -14.16 -5.52 -0.41
N THR A 285 -13.08 -5.11 0.25
CA THR A 285 -11.91 -5.98 0.46
C THR A 285 -11.90 -6.60 1.84
N HIS A 286 -12.59 -6.01 2.82
CA HIS A 286 -12.52 -6.48 4.20
C HIS A 286 -13.88 -6.38 4.92
N VAL A 287 -14.11 -7.33 5.85
CA VAL A 287 -15.30 -7.37 6.71
C VAL A 287 -14.90 -7.19 8.16
N LEU A 288 -15.32 -6.09 8.77
CA LEU A 288 -15.25 -5.79 10.19
C LEU A 288 -16.64 -6.01 10.81
N PRO A 289 -16.94 -7.15 11.45
CA PRO A 289 -18.29 -7.45 11.94
C PRO A 289 -18.88 -6.39 12.88
N ASN A 290 -18.02 -5.70 13.64
CA ASN A 290 -18.40 -4.64 14.58
C ASN A 290 -18.06 -3.22 14.04
N GLY A 291 -17.68 -3.12 12.77
CA GLY A 291 -17.33 -1.86 12.11
C GLY A 291 -18.55 -1.05 11.70
N SER A 292 -18.36 0.27 11.55
CA SER A 292 -19.35 1.17 10.96
C SER A 292 -18.71 2.00 9.84
N PRO A 293 -18.87 1.61 8.55
CA PRO A 293 -19.59 0.42 8.07
C PRO A 293 -18.84 -0.89 8.36
N ALA A 294 -19.58 -2.01 8.31
CA ALA A 294 -19.01 -3.34 8.56
C ALA A 294 -18.21 -3.87 7.37
N ARG A 295 -18.59 -3.52 6.14
CA ARG A 295 -17.86 -3.84 4.91
C ARG A 295 -17.10 -2.60 4.45
N LYS A 296 -15.83 -2.78 4.08
CA LYS A 296 -14.95 -1.69 3.64
C LYS A 296 -14.02 -2.15 2.52
N ARG A 297 -13.70 -1.22 1.62
CA ARG A 297 -12.55 -1.32 0.72
C ARG A 297 -11.39 -0.59 1.39
N LEU A 298 -10.45 -1.37 1.92
CA LEU A 298 -9.25 -0.89 2.62
C LEU A 298 -7.98 -1.13 1.80
N ASP A 299 -8.06 -2.06 0.85
CA ASP A 299 -6.98 -2.40 -0.05
C ASP A 299 -7.22 -1.70 -1.38
N HIS A 300 -6.19 -1.04 -1.87
CA HIS A 300 -6.27 -0.23 -3.08
C HIS A 300 -5.05 -0.49 -3.96
N VAL A 301 -5.23 -0.29 -5.27
CA VAL A 301 -4.14 -0.11 -6.22
C VAL A 301 -4.36 1.22 -6.92
N LEU A 302 -3.33 2.05 -6.95
CA LEU A 302 -3.31 3.36 -7.56
C LEU A 302 -2.17 3.41 -8.56
N VAL A 303 -2.42 4.00 -9.71
CA VAL A 303 -1.44 4.08 -10.80
C VAL A 303 -1.31 5.49 -11.32
N SER A 304 -0.11 5.84 -11.78
CA SER A 304 0.14 7.14 -12.38
C SER A 304 -0.57 7.30 -13.73
N GLN A 305 -0.66 8.53 -14.24
CA GLN A 305 -1.40 8.85 -15.48
C GLN A 305 -0.84 8.15 -16.74
N GLN A 306 0.40 7.67 -16.68
CA GLN A 306 1.07 6.89 -17.72
C GLN A 306 0.45 5.50 -17.94
N PHE A 307 -0.49 5.06 -17.10
CA PHE A 307 -1.20 3.79 -17.29
C PHE A 307 -2.57 3.98 -17.96
N ASP A 308 -2.98 3.03 -18.77
CA ASP A 308 -4.38 2.74 -19.06
C ASP A 308 -4.85 1.59 -18.17
N VAL A 309 -5.98 1.78 -17.50
CA VAL A 309 -6.55 0.78 -16.60
C VAL A 309 -7.67 0.07 -17.34
N LYS A 310 -7.46 -1.21 -17.66
CA LYS A 310 -8.40 -1.99 -18.48
C LYS A 310 -9.47 -2.64 -17.65
N LYS A 311 -9.08 -3.30 -16.56
CA LYS A 311 -10.00 -4.04 -15.70
C LYS A 311 -9.62 -3.92 -14.24
N CYS A 312 -10.59 -3.87 -13.34
CA CYS A 312 -10.39 -4.02 -11.91
C CYS A 312 -11.48 -4.92 -11.32
N GLU A 313 -11.07 -5.88 -10.49
CA GLU A 313 -11.95 -6.81 -9.78
C GLU A 313 -11.44 -7.00 -8.35
N LEU A 314 -12.38 -7.19 -7.43
CA LEU A 314 -12.09 -7.64 -6.07
C LEU A 314 -12.40 -9.12 -5.99
N TYR A 315 -11.48 -9.97 -5.50
CA TYR A 315 -11.76 -11.40 -5.36
C TYR A 315 -12.41 -11.72 -3.99
N ASN A 316 -13.62 -11.18 -3.77
CA ASN A 316 -14.36 -11.19 -2.51
C ASN A 316 -15.61 -12.11 -2.51
N ALA A 317 -15.76 -12.96 -3.53
CA ALA A 317 -16.92 -13.81 -3.83
C ALA A 317 -18.19 -13.08 -4.31
N GLU A 318 -18.18 -11.76 -4.33
CA GLU A 318 -19.29 -10.98 -4.88
C GLU A 318 -19.15 -10.92 -6.40
N LEU A 319 -20.26 -10.69 -7.10
CA LEU A 319 -20.28 -10.49 -8.56
C LEU A 319 -19.66 -11.65 -9.38
N GLY A 320 -19.60 -12.86 -8.81
CA GLY A 320 -19.02 -14.04 -9.45
C GLY A 320 -17.48 -14.09 -9.40
N SER A 321 -16.83 -13.24 -8.62
CA SER A 321 -15.39 -13.28 -8.42
C SER A 321 -14.97 -14.53 -7.62
N PRO A 322 -13.69 -14.94 -7.70
CA PRO A 322 -13.13 -15.89 -6.74
C PRO A 322 -13.30 -15.41 -5.28
N ASN A 323 -13.30 -16.34 -4.32
CA ASN A 323 -13.45 -16.05 -2.90
C ASN A 323 -12.12 -16.19 -2.15
N ALA A 324 -11.38 -15.10 -2.00
CA ALA A 324 -10.15 -15.10 -1.22
C ALA A 324 -10.38 -14.96 0.30
N LEU A 325 -11.60 -14.57 0.72
CA LEU A 325 -11.93 -14.32 2.13
C LEU A 325 -11.92 -15.59 3.01
N GLN A 326 -11.70 -16.76 2.41
CA GLN A 326 -11.47 -18.01 3.12
C GLN A 326 -9.98 -18.25 3.44
N ALA A 327 -9.08 -17.61 2.69
CA ALA A 327 -7.64 -17.75 2.79
C ALA A 327 -6.97 -16.55 3.50
N SER A 328 -7.67 -15.42 3.57
CA SER A 328 -7.32 -14.22 4.33
C SER A 328 -8.63 -13.55 4.77
N ASP A 329 -8.63 -12.67 5.76
CA ASP A 329 -9.75 -11.78 6.05
C ASP A 329 -9.83 -10.57 5.11
N HIS A 330 -8.85 -10.43 4.21
CA HIS A 330 -8.87 -9.48 3.10
C HIS A 330 -9.05 -10.22 1.76
N ALA A 331 -9.79 -9.60 0.85
CA ALA A 331 -9.88 -9.97 -0.54
C ALA A 331 -8.88 -9.14 -1.37
N PRO A 332 -8.18 -9.74 -2.34
CA PRO A 332 -7.20 -9.03 -3.13
C PRO A 332 -7.88 -8.10 -4.14
N VAL A 333 -7.19 -7.01 -4.44
CA VAL A 333 -7.47 -6.15 -5.59
C VAL A 333 -6.70 -6.68 -6.78
N VAL A 334 -7.38 -7.00 -7.88
CA VAL A 334 -6.77 -7.50 -9.11
C VAL A 334 -7.07 -6.56 -10.25
N THR A 335 -6.03 -6.08 -10.93
CA THR A 335 -6.19 -5.13 -12.03
C THR A 335 -5.31 -5.46 -13.23
N SER A 336 -5.82 -5.11 -14.41
CA SER A 336 -5.09 -5.18 -15.68
C SER A 336 -4.76 -3.75 -16.13
N VAL A 337 -3.46 -3.45 -16.20
CA VAL A 337 -2.96 -2.13 -16.62
C VAL A 337 -2.02 -2.24 -17.81
N GLN A 338 -1.99 -1.20 -18.63
CA GLN A 338 -1.09 -1.06 -19.77
C GLN A 338 -0.34 0.27 -19.64
N ILE A 339 0.97 0.28 -19.89
CA ILE A 339 1.72 1.53 -19.91
C ILE A 339 1.57 2.15 -21.30
N LYS A 340 1.31 3.46 -21.35
CA LYS A 340 1.09 4.25 -22.57
C LYS A 340 2.35 4.49 -23.39
#